data_AF-A0AAD6UZH7-F1
#
_entry.id   AF-A0AAD6UZH7-F1
#
_cell.length_a   1.000
_cell.length_b   1.000
_cell.length_c   1.000
_cell.angle_alpha   90.00
_cell.angle_beta   90.00
_cell.angle_gamma   90.00
#
_symmetry.space_group_name_H-M   'P 1'
#
loop_
_entity.id
_entity.type
_entity.pdbx_description
1 polymer ?
#
loop_
_entity_poly.entity_id
_entity_poly.type
_entity_poly.pdbx_seq_one_letter_code
_entity_poly.pdbx_strand_id
1 'polypeptide(L)'
;MSIEETAAELGLTGPLAGIRLKLWAITQLLTPFLCNPEQFPIDVCAGALVKLTRRLLPPDEDPKTCFRLLRTEHRSCLDELVRFAAIPRTDEQLRNLETQLNQCRCDVATYEVLQLVHDNDNDVKDLTFKGWVSSVFTTLARITLHGLKVGHVVGGQPVAKPDFGKKWPENAAALFPAGPEAAVESFARFFRSTKSPAILDFIRTILPHCPSLAVPISSSALLWEVLVEEGLQGAVEDYGASFVINEDDEGEESSGPEHIIRAFAMFAHTFIATFTDSVRRKLASSVLASCGRRIHDLLLNVLLKCKDNPNQAKLETFCLIVAGLAISVVQAVPERQRPRRIHPVIMAYALQNQRSAREFVEVFGSLSRLTAVAQCCNAGCMETSESSAQKLRYCARCRVMRYCSSSCQKTAWRYHKNVCTDVEALNTKVMPKIDSREDAGDAGLEVLVKFEKEARKLGFTEDRMKELSKELMPFLHLQNLCKRGSVT
;
A
#
# COMPACT_ATOMS: atom_id res chain seq x y z
N MET A 1 -25.77 26.30 14.77
CA MET A 1 -26.61 26.16 13.56
C MET A 1 -26.82 24.69 13.34
N SER A 2 -28.02 24.26 12.95
CA SER A 2 -28.22 22.84 12.63
C SER A 2 -27.36 22.43 11.43
N ILE A 3 -27.08 21.14 11.31
CA ILE A 3 -26.42 20.56 10.13
C ILE A 3 -27.18 20.99 8.85
N GLU A 4 -28.51 20.98 8.86
CA GLU A 4 -29.33 21.32 7.69
C GLU A 4 -29.25 22.81 7.32
N GLU A 5 -29.22 23.71 8.30
CA GLU A 5 -29.01 25.15 8.08
C GLU A 5 -27.62 25.43 7.52
N THR A 6 -26.60 24.77 8.07
CA THR A 6 -25.21 24.90 7.61
C THR A 6 -25.04 24.37 6.18
N ALA A 7 -25.71 23.27 5.83
CA ALA A 7 -25.72 22.76 4.45
C ALA A 7 -26.36 23.76 3.49
N ALA A 8 -27.48 24.38 3.88
CA ALA A 8 -28.19 25.35 3.06
C ALA A 8 -27.35 26.61 2.83
N GLU A 9 -26.69 27.15 3.86
CA GLU A 9 -25.80 28.31 3.74
C GLU A 9 -24.58 28.04 2.86
N LEU A 10 -24.01 26.83 2.94
CA LEU A 10 -22.89 26.40 2.10
C LEU A 10 -23.33 26.05 0.66
N GLY A 11 -24.63 26.19 0.32
CA GLY A 11 -25.17 25.86 -1.00
C GLY A 11 -25.09 24.36 -1.34
N LEU A 12 -24.97 23.50 -0.32
CA LEU A 12 -24.88 22.05 -0.49
C LEU A 12 -26.28 21.49 -0.75
N THR A 13 -26.62 21.27 -2.03
CA THR A 13 -27.88 20.67 -2.44
C THR A 13 -27.68 19.29 -3.08
N GLY A 14 -28.74 18.48 -3.11
CA GLY A 14 -28.78 17.18 -3.77
C GLY A 14 -28.47 15.98 -2.88
N PRO A 15 -28.44 14.75 -3.44
CA PRO A 15 -28.41 13.50 -2.68
C PRO A 15 -27.11 13.28 -1.88
N LEU A 16 -26.07 14.09 -2.11
CA LEU A 16 -24.78 14.02 -1.42
C LEU A 16 -24.55 15.17 -0.43
N ALA A 17 -25.54 16.05 -0.21
CA ALA A 17 -25.39 17.22 0.65
C ALA A 17 -24.95 16.86 2.07
N GLY A 18 -25.53 15.80 2.66
CA GLY A 18 -25.16 15.32 3.99
C GLY A 18 -23.71 14.85 4.10
N ILE A 19 -23.22 14.08 3.11
CA ILE A 19 -21.83 13.63 3.07
C ILE A 19 -20.87 14.82 2.92
N ARG A 20 -21.19 15.74 2.00
CA ARG A 20 -20.37 16.94 1.76
C ARG A 20 -20.25 17.80 2.99
N LEU A 21 -21.35 18.01 3.72
CA LEU A 21 -21.32 18.80 4.94
C LEU A 21 -20.49 18.13 6.03
N LYS A 22 -20.66 16.82 6.24
CA LYS A 22 -19.84 16.05 7.19
C LYS A 22 -18.36 16.16 6.85
N LEU A 23 -18.00 15.94 5.58
CA LEU A 23 -16.62 16.06 5.11
C LEU A 23 -16.09 17.49 5.30
N TRP A 24 -16.88 18.51 4.94
CA TRP A 24 -16.51 19.91 5.15
C TRP A 24 -16.21 20.19 6.62
N ALA A 25 -17.12 19.84 7.54
CA ALA A 25 -16.94 20.05 8.97
C ALA A 25 -15.68 19.34 9.51
N ILE A 26 -15.48 18.08 9.12
CA ILE A 26 -14.27 17.32 9.47
C ILE A 26 -13.02 18.03 8.95
N THR A 27 -13.04 18.51 7.70
CA THR A 27 -11.88 19.18 7.09
C THR A 27 -11.56 20.53 7.74
N GLN A 28 -12.58 21.28 8.19
CA GLN A 28 -12.37 22.54 8.93
C GLN A 28 -11.71 22.31 10.29
N LEU A 29 -11.99 21.19 10.95
CA LEU A 29 -11.34 20.84 12.21
C LEU A 29 -9.94 20.25 12.02
N LEU A 30 -9.76 19.36 11.03
CA LEU A 30 -8.48 18.69 10.81
C LEU A 30 -7.43 19.61 10.21
N THR A 31 -7.79 20.46 9.24
CA THR A 31 -6.82 21.26 8.45
C THR A 31 -5.96 22.17 9.34
N PRO A 32 -6.52 23.01 10.24
CA PRO A 32 -5.71 23.92 11.06
C PRO A 32 -4.73 23.18 11.97
N PHE A 33 -5.18 22.05 12.52
CA PHE A 33 -4.36 21.19 13.37
C PHE A 33 -3.21 20.53 12.59
N LEU A 34 -3.48 20.02 11.38
CA LEU A 34 -2.47 19.39 10.54
C LEU A 34 -1.41 20.40 10.03
N CYS A 35 -1.81 21.65 9.78
CA CYS A 35 -0.91 22.72 9.33
C CYS A 35 0.20 23.03 10.35
N ASN A 36 -0.16 23.09 11.64
CA ASN A 36 0.76 23.53 12.69
C ASN A 36 0.39 22.90 14.05
N PRO A 37 0.70 21.60 14.24
CA PRO A 37 0.28 20.88 15.44
C PRO A 37 0.95 21.42 16.72
N GLU A 38 2.06 22.15 16.61
CA GLU A 38 2.81 22.68 17.77
C GLU A 38 2.26 24.02 18.28
N GLN A 39 1.68 24.84 17.39
CA GLN A 39 1.18 26.19 17.74
C GLN A 39 -0.33 26.25 17.87
N PHE A 40 -1.04 25.18 17.49
CA PHE A 40 -2.48 25.14 17.65
C PHE A 40 -2.79 24.84 19.13
N PRO A 41 -3.48 25.74 19.88
CA PRO A 41 -4.01 25.41 21.19
C PRO A 41 -5.14 24.39 20.96
N ILE A 42 -4.78 23.12 21.03
CA ILE A 42 -5.66 22.04 20.61
C ILE A 42 -6.60 21.68 21.76
N ASP A 43 -7.86 22.06 21.60
CA ASP A 43 -8.99 21.48 22.32
C ASP A 43 -9.56 20.29 21.51
N VAL A 44 -8.70 19.39 21.01
CA VAL A 44 -9.10 18.18 20.27
C VAL A 44 -8.17 17.01 20.60
N CYS A 45 -8.70 15.93 21.16
CA CYS A 45 -7.92 14.77 21.58
C CYS A 45 -7.65 13.77 20.45
N ALA A 46 -6.69 12.87 20.63
CA ALA A 46 -6.39 11.76 19.71
C ALA A 46 -7.67 10.99 19.36
N GLY A 47 -8.51 10.74 20.35
CA GLY A 47 -9.77 10.04 20.16
C GLY A 47 -10.73 10.74 19.21
N ALA A 48 -10.85 12.05 19.36
CA ALA A 48 -11.66 12.84 18.45
C ALA A 48 -11.09 12.80 17.03
N LEU A 49 -9.76 12.92 16.90
CA LEU A 49 -9.09 12.83 15.61
C LEU A 49 -9.22 11.46 14.93
N VAL A 50 -9.13 10.34 15.68
CA VAL A 50 -9.38 9.00 15.13
C VAL A 50 -10.78 8.93 14.54
N LYS A 51 -11.80 9.31 15.32
CA LYS A 51 -13.20 9.24 14.90
C LYS A 51 -13.48 10.16 13.72
N LEU A 52 -12.95 11.39 13.73
CA LEU A 52 -13.02 12.31 12.59
C LEU A 52 -12.36 11.72 11.34
N THR A 53 -11.18 11.13 11.48
CA THR A 53 -10.44 10.52 10.37
C THR A 53 -11.13 9.28 9.82
N ARG A 54 -11.66 8.39 10.68
CA ARG A 54 -12.46 7.22 10.28
C ARG A 54 -13.74 7.66 9.55
N ARG A 55 -14.38 8.74 10.02
CA ARG A 55 -15.58 9.33 9.38
C ARG A 55 -15.32 10.06 8.06
N LEU A 56 -14.07 10.28 7.65
CA LEU A 56 -13.78 10.64 6.26
C LEU A 56 -14.24 9.55 5.28
N LEU A 57 -14.36 8.31 5.75
CA LEU A 57 -14.81 7.13 5.01
C LEU A 57 -15.91 6.41 5.81
N PRO A 58 -17.14 6.96 5.87
CA PRO A 58 -18.22 6.39 6.66
C PRO A 58 -18.48 4.94 6.21
N PRO A 59 -18.71 3.99 7.15
CA PRO A 59 -18.95 2.59 6.81
C PRO A 59 -20.23 2.39 5.98
N ASP A 60 -21.24 3.23 6.20
CA ASP A 60 -22.55 3.14 5.55
C ASP A 60 -22.58 3.77 4.15
N GLU A 61 -21.52 4.47 3.75
CA GLU A 61 -21.46 5.21 2.48
C GLU A 61 -20.60 4.47 1.46
N ASP A 62 -20.97 4.53 0.19
CA ASP A 62 -20.15 3.95 -0.89
C ASP A 62 -18.74 4.57 -0.88
N PRO A 63 -17.67 3.81 -0.58
CA PRO A 63 -16.33 4.37 -0.44
C PRO A 63 -15.85 5.08 -1.70
N LYS A 64 -16.28 4.65 -2.88
CA LYS A 64 -15.92 5.31 -4.15
C LYS A 64 -16.48 6.72 -4.23
N THR A 65 -17.69 6.93 -3.73
CA THR A 65 -18.31 8.25 -3.69
C THR A 65 -17.59 9.17 -2.71
N CYS A 66 -17.26 8.70 -1.51
CA CYS A 66 -16.46 9.46 -0.53
C CYS A 66 -15.07 9.78 -1.06
N PHE A 67 -14.34 8.80 -1.61
CA PHE A 67 -13.03 9.03 -2.20
C PHE A 67 -13.08 10.04 -3.36
N ARG A 68 -14.13 10.00 -4.17
CA ARG A 68 -14.31 10.97 -5.26
C ARG A 68 -14.47 12.38 -4.69
N LEU A 69 -15.39 12.57 -3.73
CA LEU A 69 -15.65 13.87 -3.10
C LEU A 69 -14.39 14.42 -2.42
N LEU A 70 -13.70 13.62 -1.60
CA LEU A 70 -12.46 14.01 -0.94
C LEU A 70 -11.40 14.51 -1.95
N ARG A 71 -11.21 13.77 -3.04
CA ARG A 71 -10.21 14.11 -4.06
C ARG A 71 -10.58 15.30 -4.94
N THR A 72 -11.86 15.63 -5.08
CA THR A 72 -12.31 16.72 -5.96
C THR A 72 -12.60 18.00 -5.20
N GLU A 73 -13.21 17.89 -4.01
CA GLU A 73 -13.78 19.00 -3.24
C GLU A 73 -12.99 19.33 -1.97
N HIS A 74 -12.24 18.37 -1.40
CA HIS A 74 -11.50 18.55 -0.13
C HIS A 74 -9.99 18.31 -0.26
N ARG A 75 -9.38 18.80 -1.35
CA ARG A 75 -7.96 18.55 -1.66
C ARG A 75 -7.01 19.12 -0.61
N SER A 76 -7.30 20.31 -0.11
CA SER A 76 -6.48 20.97 0.92
C SER A 76 -6.33 20.08 2.15
N CYS A 77 -7.40 19.43 2.60
CA CYS A 77 -7.33 18.50 3.72
C CYS A 77 -6.44 17.29 3.42
N LEU A 78 -6.47 16.75 2.19
CA LEU A 78 -5.59 15.65 1.79
C LEU A 78 -4.13 16.09 1.67
N ASP A 79 -3.89 17.31 1.18
CA ASP A 79 -2.57 17.93 1.14
C ASP A 79 -2.02 18.13 2.56
N GLU A 80 -2.86 18.57 3.51
CA GLU A 80 -2.47 18.67 4.92
C GLU A 80 -2.22 17.30 5.58
N LEU A 81 -3.02 16.28 5.28
CA LEU A 81 -2.79 14.93 5.81
C LEU A 81 -1.47 14.35 5.30
N VAL A 82 -1.15 14.53 4.02
CA VAL A 82 0.13 14.12 3.47
C VAL A 82 1.26 14.96 4.03
N ARG A 83 1.08 16.28 4.15
CA ARG A 83 2.08 17.17 4.77
C ARG A 83 2.37 16.71 6.20
N PHE A 84 1.33 16.39 6.97
CA PHE A 84 1.47 15.81 8.29
C PHE A 84 2.25 14.49 8.24
N ALA A 85 1.90 13.56 7.37
CA ALA A 85 2.56 12.26 7.28
C ALA A 85 4.01 12.31 6.77
N ALA A 86 4.35 13.27 5.90
CA ALA A 86 5.61 13.30 5.16
C ALA A 86 6.61 14.38 5.62
N ILE A 87 6.20 15.36 6.43
CA ILE A 87 7.15 16.32 7.02
C ILE A 87 7.99 15.62 8.10
N PRO A 88 9.33 15.70 8.06
CA PRO A 88 10.19 15.18 9.11
C PRO A 88 9.88 15.84 10.45
N ARG A 89 9.69 15.02 11.48
CA ARG A 89 9.62 15.43 12.88
C ARG A 89 10.70 14.73 13.65
N THR A 90 11.25 15.34 14.70
CA THR A 90 12.16 14.65 15.62
C THR A 90 11.38 13.69 16.53
N ASP A 91 12.08 12.74 17.15
CA ASP A 91 11.46 11.83 18.12
C ASP A 91 10.87 12.61 19.33
N GLU A 92 11.47 13.76 19.67
CA GLU A 92 10.95 14.66 20.72
C GLU A 92 9.63 15.32 20.31
N GLN A 93 9.55 15.86 19.09
CA GLN A 93 8.31 16.44 18.56
C GLN A 93 7.17 15.41 18.51
N LEU A 94 7.46 14.15 18.14
CA LEU A 94 6.46 13.08 18.15
C LEU A 94 6.00 12.72 19.56
N ARG A 95 6.91 12.63 20.54
CA ARG A 95 6.54 12.41 21.96
C ARG A 95 5.71 13.56 22.52
N ASN A 96 6.04 14.80 22.17
CA ASN A 96 5.28 15.97 22.58
C ASN A 96 3.86 15.92 21.99
N LEU A 97 3.76 15.60 20.69
CA LEU A 97 2.47 15.44 20.02
C LEU A 97 1.63 14.31 20.63
N GLU A 98 2.25 13.17 20.92
CA GLU A 98 1.61 12.05 21.60
C GLU A 98 1.08 12.45 22.98
N THR A 99 1.90 13.15 23.78
CA THR A 99 1.52 13.62 25.11
C THR A 99 0.36 14.60 25.05
N GLN A 100 0.37 15.52 24.09
CA GLN A 100 -0.69 16.49 23.89
C GLN A 100 -2.00 15.82 23.48
N LEU A 101 -1.95 14.90 22.51
CA LEU A 101 -3.16 14.29 21.95
C LEU A 101 -3.77 13.21 22.84
N ASN A 102 -2.97 12.51 23.65
CA ASN A 102 -3.50 11.54 24.60
C ASN A 102 -4.27 12.19 25.77
N GLN A 103 -4.17 13.52 25.94
CA GLN A 103 -4.97 14.24 26.92
C GLN A 103 -6.24 14.80 26.26
N CYS A 104 -7.41 14.41 26.78
CA CYS A 104 -8.65 14.97 26.27
C CYS A 104 -8.85 16.41 26.78
N ARG A 105 -8.69 17.38 25.88
CA ARG A 105 -8.98 18.81 26.12
C ARG A 105 -10.14 19.30 25.27
N CYS A 106 -10.97 18.39 24.75
CA CYS A 106 -12.04 18.75 23.83
C CYS A 106 -13.06 19.68 24.46
N ASP A 107 -13.24 20.87 23.86
CA ASP A 107 -14.40 21.71 24.17
C ASP A 107 -15.63 21.20 23.40
N VAL A 108 -16.20 20.13 23.94
CA VAL A 108 -17.42 19.52 23.42
C VAL A 108 -18.61 20.47 23.49
N ALA A 109 -18.59 21.51 24.34
CA ALA A 109 -19.69 22.47 24.42
C ALA A 109 -19.71 23.40 23.21
N THR A 110 -18.53 23.77 22.70
CA THR A 110 -18.41 24.72 21.57
C THR A 110 -18.68 24.07 20.21
N TYR A 111 -18.34 22.79 20.02
CA TYR A 111 -18.41 22.14 18.71
C TYR A 111 -19.33 20.92 18.73
N GLU A 112 -20.51 21.03 18.09
CA GLU A 112 -21.50 19.94 17.96
C GLU A 112 -20.91 18.66 17.34
N VAL A 113 -20.01 18.81 16.37
CA VAL A 113 -19.31 17.67 15.76
C VAL A 113 -18.40 16.93 16.76
N LEU A 114 -17.86 17.62 17.77
CA LEU A 114 -17.10 16.98 18.84
C LEU A 114 -18.04 16.25 19.81
N GLN A 115 -19.23 16.79 20.11
CA GLN A 115 -20.26 16.05 20.87
C GLN A 115 -20.58 14.73 20.19
N LEU A 116 -20.88 14.76 18.89
CA LEU A 116 -21.17 13.56 18.08
C LEU A 116 -20.02 12.53 18.06
N VAL A 117 -18.79 13.00 18.30
CA VAL A 117 -17.58 12.17 18.37
C VAL A 117 -17.35 11.63 19.78
N HIS A 118 -17.79 12.33 20.82
CA HIS A 118 -17.66 11.93 22.22
C HIS A 118 -18.85 11.12 22.76
N ASP A 119 -20.05 11.31 22.23
CA ASP A 119 -21.31 10.86 22.87
C ASP A 119 -21.64 9.36 22.75
N ASN A 120 -20.83 8.53 22.06
CA ASN A 120 -21.35 7.24 21.56
C ASN A 120 -20.44 6.00 21.55
N ASP A 121 -19.30 5.92 22.24
CA ASP A 121 -18.56 4.63 22.27
C ASP A 121 -17.93 4.30 23.62
N ASN A 122 -18.23 3.09 24.12
CA ASN A 122 -17.41 2.36 25.08
C ASN A 122 -16.27 1.58 24.39
N ASP A 123 -16.22 1.56 23.06
CA ASP A 123 -15.33 0.71 22.25
C ASP A 123 -13.99 1.38 21.87
N VAL A 124 -13.25 1.77 22.91
CA VAL A 124 -12.26 2.86 22.80
C VAL A 124 -10.85 2.40 23.16
N LYS A 125 -10.47 1.18 22.78
CA LYS A 125 -9.07 0.73 22.97
C LYS A 125 -8.10 1.47 22.03
N ASP A 126 -8.61 2.06 20.95
CA ASP A 126 -7.82 2.67 19.87
C ASP A 126 -7.75 4.19 19.85
N LEU A 127 -8.32 4.91 20.83
CA LEU A 127 -8.29 6.38 20.83
C LEU A 127 -6.98 6.97 21.38
N THR A 128 -5.87 6.39 20.96
CA THR A 128 -4.51 6.81 21.28
C THR A 128 -3.89 7.55 20.10
N PHE A 129 -2.77 8.23 20.34
CA PHE A 129 -1.94 8.79 19.26
C PHE A 129 -1.61 7.73 18.17
N LYS A 130 -1.26 6.51 18.58
CA LYS A 130 -1.04 5.38 17.67
C LYS A 130 -2.26 5.10 16.79
N GLY A 131 -3.45 5.02 17.38
CA GLY A 131 -4.69 4.78 16.63
C GLY A 131 -5.01 5.90 15.64
N TRP A 132 -4.73 7.15 16.01
CA TRP A 132 -4.88 8.28 15.09
C TRP A 132 -3.92 8.21 13.91
N VAL A 133 -2.62 8.02 14.17
CA VAL A 133 -1.61 7.85 13.11
C VAL A 133 -2.00 6.68 12.20
N SER A 134 -2.42 5.55 12.77
CA SER A 134 -2.92 4.39 12.02
C SER A 134 -4.08 4.77 11.09
N SER A 135 -5.05 5.54 11.60
CA SER A 135 -6.19 6.02 10.83
C SER A 135 -5.78 6.97 9.70
N VAL A 136 -4.82 7.88 9.93
CA VAL A 136 -4.32 8.81 8.90
C VAL A 136 -3.68 8.04 7.76
N PHE A 137 -2.73 7.15 8.06
CA PHE A 137 -2.02 6.39 7.03
C PHE A 137 -2.93 5.41 6.29
N THR A 138 -3.89 4.78 6.98
CA THR A 138 -4.90 3.91 6.34
C THR A 138 -5.77 4.72 5.38
N THR A 139 -6.28 5.88 5.81
CA THR A 139 -7.08 6.76 4.96
C THR A 139 -6.30 7.23 3.75
N LEU A 140 -5.04 7.68 3.94
CA LEU A 140 -4.15 8.07 2.84
C LEU A 140 -3.88 6.91 1.88
N ALA A 141 -3.62 5.70 2.37
CA ALA A 141 -3.42 4.52 1.53
C ALA A 141 -4.66 4.21 0.69
N ARG A 142 -5.85 4.18 1.31
CA ARG A 142 -7.12 3.88 0.60
C ARG A 142 -7.46 4.93 -0.45
N ILE A 143 -7.37 6.22 -0.10
CA ILE A 143 -7.64 7.33 -1.02
C ILE A 143 -6.63 7.33 -2.16
N THR A 144 -5.35 7.10 -1.88
CA THR A 144 -4.30 7.07 -2.91
C THR A 144 -4.45 5.86 -3.81
N LEU A 145 -4.75 4.68 -3.28
CA LEU A 145 -5.02 3.49 -4.08
C LEU A 145 -6.22 3.69 -5.02
N HIS A 146 -7.33 4.25 -4.50
CA HIS A 146 -8.48 4.64 -5.35
C HIS A 146 -8.07 5.72 -6.37
N GLY A 147 -7.23 6.66 -5.92
CA GLY A 147 -6.39 7.58 -6.68
C GLY A 147 -5.94 7.03 -8.03
N LEU A 148 -5.14 5.98 -7.88
CA LEU A 148 -4.33 5.33 -8.88
C LEU A 148 -5.14 4.35 -9.72
N LYS A 149 -6.04 3.56 -9.10
CA LYS A 149 -6.89 2.56 -9.77
C LYS A 149 -7.85 3.15 -10.79
N VAL A 150 -8.44 4.33 -10.52
CA VAL A 150 -9.35 5.00 -11.47
C VAL A 150 -8.58 5.62 -12.66
N GLY A 151 -7.27 5.34 -12.79
CA GLY A 151 -6.45 5.79 -13.92
C GLY A 151 -6.24 7.30 -13.96
N HIS A 152 -6.47 7.98 -12.84
CA HIS A 152 -6.42 9.45 -12.77
C HIS A 152 -5.02 10.00 -12.45
N VAL A 153 -4.20 9.23 -11.73
CA VAL A 153 -2.86 9.66 -11.31
C VAL A 153 -1.75 8.93 -12.06
N VAL A 154 -2.07 7.80 -12.71
CA VAL A 154 -1.10 7.04 -13.50
C VAL A 154 -1.35 7.27 -14.99
N GLY A 155 -0.51 8.13 -15.58
CA GLY A 155 -0.46 8.55 -16.98
C GLY A 155 -1.40 7.83 -17.96
N GLY A 156 -2.43 8.54 -18.44
CA GLY A 156 -2.72 8.53 -19.88
C GLY A 156 -4.07 8.04 -20.42
N GLN A 157 -5.13 7.94 -19.62
CA GLN A 157 -6.48 8.02 -20.19
C GLN A 157 -7.00 9.46 -20.04
N PRO A 158 -7.46 10.13 -21.12
CA PRO A 158 -8.41 11.21 -20.93
C PRO A 158 -9.70 10.53 -20.47
N VAL A 159 -9.97 10.54 -19.16
CA VAL A 159 -11.36 10.39 -18.73
C VAL A 159 -12.05 11.64 -19.24
N ALA A 160 -12.75 11.49 -20.36
CA ALA A 160 -13.47 12.56 -21.03
C ALA A 160 -14.42 13.22 -20.02
N LYS A 161 -14.02 14.41 -19.55
CA LYS A 161 -14.82 15.63 -19.42
C LYS A 161 -13.93 16.72 -18.77
N PRO A 162 -13.81 17.92 -19.37
CA PRO A 162 -13.04 19.05 -18.83
C PRO A 162 -13.53 19.55 -17.46
N ASP A 163 -14.72 19.17 -17.02
CA ASP A 163 -15.39 19.80 -15.87
C ASP A 163 -15.07 19.19 -14.50
N PHE A 164 -14.33 18.08 -14.43
CA PHE A 164 -13.89 17.55 -13.15
C PHE A 164 -12.48 18.09 -12.84
N GLY A 165 -12.41 19.20 -12.09
CA GLY A 165 -11.16 19.87 -11.72
C GLY A 165 -10.04 18.94 -11.20
N LYS A 166 -8.80 19.46 -11.18
CA LYS A 166 -7.54 18.72 -10.93
C LYS A 166 -7.60 17.68 -9.79
N LYS A 167 -7.88 16.41 -10.07
CA LYS A 167 -8.05 15.37 -9.03
C LYS A 167 -6.78 15.17 -8.20
N TRP A 168 -6.94 14.97 -6.89
CA TRP A 168 -5.84 14.65 -5.96
C TRP A 168 -5.36 13.17 -6.06
N PRO A 169 -4.08 12.86 -5.82
CA PRO A 169 -2.96 13.82 -5.85
C PRO A 169 -2.75 14.33 -7.29
N GLU A 170 -2.34 15.58 -7.45
CA GLU A 170 -2.15 16.17 -8.78
C GLU A 170 -1.01 15.49 -9.56
N ASN A 171 0.01 15.05 -8.84
CA ASN A 171 1.17 14.31 -9.34
C ASN A 171 1.83 13.57 -8.17
N ALA A 172 2.82 12.73 -8.45
CA ALA A 172 3.54 11.98 -7.42
C ALA A 172 4.22 12.89 -6.39
N ALA A 173 4.79 14.03 -6.80
CA ALA A 173 5.48 14.96 -5.90
C ALA A 173 4.55 15.58 -4.84
N ALA A 174 3.24 15.68 -5.12
CA ALA A 174 2.26 16.12 -4.13
C ALA A 174 2.13 15.17 -2.93
N LEU A 175 2.55 13.90 -3.07
CA LEU A 175 2.56 12.91 -1.97
C LEU A 175 3.77 13.08 -1.02
N PHE A 176 4.72 13.93 -1.34
CA PHE A 176 5.93 14.17 -0.55
C PHE A 176 6.37 15.63 -0.70
N PRO A 177 5.64 16.58 -0.10
CA PRO A 177 5.88 18.02 -0.26
C PRO A 177 7.27 18.48 0.20
N ALA A 178 7.92 17.74 1.09
CA ALA A 178 9.29 17.99 1.55
C ALA A 178 10.37 17.20 0.77
N GLY A 179 9.99 16.46 -0.28
CA GLY A 179 10.85 15.54 -1.02
C GLY A 179 10.80 14.10 -0.48
N PRO A 180 11.25 13.12 -1.29
CA PRO A 180 11.14 11.70 -0.97
C PRO A 180 12.06 11.26 0.19
N GLU A 181 13.23 11.88 0.36
CA GLU A 181 14.13 11.62 1.50
C GLU A 181 13.49 12.01 2.83
N ALA A 182 12.95 13.22 2.90
CA ALA A 182 12.27 13.76 4.07
C ALA A 182 11.03 12.91 4.43
N ALA A 183 10.25 12.49 3.43
CA ALA A 183 9.09 11.62 3.63
C ALA A 183 9.49 10.27 4.24
N VAL A 184 10.54 9.63 3.72
CA VAL A 184 11.03 8.34 4.25
C VAL A 184 11.53 8.46 5.69
N GLU A 185 12.24 9.53 6.02
CA GLU A 185 12.68 9.81 7.39
C GLU A 185 11.48 10.02 8.33
N SER A 186 10.47 10.77 7.88
CA SER A 186 9.23 10.97 8.64
C SER A 186 8.49 9.65 8.90
N PHE A 187 8.30 8.83 7.86
CA PHE A 187 7.64 7.53 7.98
C PHE A 187 8.38 6.59 8.95
N ALA A 188 9.71 6.57 8.89
CA ALA A 188 10.52 5.78 9.81
C ALA A 188 10.27 6.20 11.27
N ARG A 189 10.22 7.50 11.56
CA ARG A 189 10.00 8.01 12.92
C ARG A 189 8.57 7.80 13.41
N PHE A 190 7.56 8.00 12.54
CA PHE A 190 6.19 7.63 12.88
C PHE A 190 6.07 6.13 13.18
N PHE A 191 6.74 5.27 12.41
CA PHE A 191 6.71 3.83 12.66
C PHE A 191 7.44 3.49 13.95
N ARG A 192 8.59 4.10 14.25
CA ARG A 192 9.29 3.94 15.53
C ARG A 192 8.38 4.26 16.72
N SER A 193 7.71 5.41 16.66
CA SER A 193 6.85 5.89 17.75
C SER A 193 5.57 5.06 17.91
N THR A 194 4.94 4.64 16.82
CA THR A 194 3.58 4.05 16.88
C THR A 194 3.53 2.56 16.61
N LYS A 195 4.56 1.99 15.98
CA LYS A 195 4.59 0.62 15.44
C LYS A 195 3.37 0.30 14.55
N SER A 196 2.78 1.31 13.92
CA SER A 196 1.56 1.14 13.13
C SER A 196 1.87 0.48 11.77
N PRO A 197 1.25 -0.68 11.45
CA PRO A 197 1.41 -1.32 10.14
C PRO A 197 0.84 -0.47 9.00
N ALA A 198 -0.12 0.43 9.27
CA ALA A 198 -0.73 1.31 8.27
C ALA A 198 0.30 2.18 7.53
N ILE A 199 1.41 2.53 8.21
CA ILE A 199 2.51 3.30 7.60
C ILE A 199 3.17 2.48 6.49
N LEU A 200 3.42 1.19 6.74
CA LEU A 200 3.99 0.27 5.76
C LEU A 200 3.04 0.05 4.59
N ASP A 201 1.74 -0.09 4.87
CA ASP A 201 0.73 -0.20 3.82
C ASP A 201 0.61 1.05 2.95
N PHE A 202 0.75 2.24 3.54
CA PHE A 202 0.81 3.47 2.77
C PHE A 202 2.03 3.51 1.86
N ILE A 203 3.23 3.25 2.39
CA ILE A 203 4.47 3.20 1.59
C ILE A 203 4.32 2.17 0.46
N ARG A 204 3.84 0.96 0.80
CA ARG A 204 3.56 -0.12 -0.15
C ARG A 204 2.62 0.33 -1.26
N THR A 205 1.58 1.10 -0.92
CA THR A 205 0.59 1.59 -1.87
C THR A 205 1.17 2.61 -2.84
N ILE A 206 2.00 3.53 -2.37
CA ILE A 206 2.52 4.63 -3.20
C ILE A 206 3.78 4.25 -3.98
N LEU A 207 4.59 3.31 -3.46
CA LEU A 207 5.90 2.97 -4.02
C LEU A 207 5.87 2.56 -5.51
N PRO A 208 4.93 1.72 -6.01
CA PRO A 208 4.85 1.38 -7.44
C PRO A 208 4.58 2.57 -8.36
N HIS A 209 4.08 3.67 -7.80
CA HIS A 209 3.66 4.87 -8.51
C HIS A 209 4.57 6.06 -8.29
N CYS A 210 5.48 5.96 -7.32
CA CYS A 210 6.43 6.99 -6.91
C CYS A 210 7.83 6.38 -6.85
N PRO A 211 8.42 5.98 -8.00
CA PRO A 211 9.74 5.33 -8.03
C PRO A 211 10.86 6.20 -7.43
N SER A 212 10.66 7.52 -7.32
CA SER A 212 11.56 8.43 -6.58
C SER A 212 11.76 8.03 -5.11
N LEU A 213 10.82 7.34 -4.47
CA LEU A 213 10.95 6.84 -3.10
C LEU A 213 11.88 5.63 -2.98
N ALA A 214 12.12 4.91 -4.08
CA ALA A 214 12.84 3.64 -4.04
C ALA A 214 14.29 3.81 -3.54
N VAL A 215 14.99 4.86 -3.99
CA VAL A 215 16.36 5.15 -3.54
C VAL A 215 16.38 5.57 -2.07
N PRO A 216 15.61 6.57 -1.62
CA PRO A 216 15.59 6.96 -0.21
C PRO A 216 15.21 5.84 0.76
N ILE A 217 14.20 5.03 0.45
CA ILE A 217 13.84 3.87 1.29
C ILE A 217 15.03 2.91 1.39
N SER A 218 15.74 2.69 0.29
CA SER A 218 16.86 1.76 0.28
C SER A 218 18.11 2.26 0.99
N SER A 219 18.34 3.57 1.02
CA SER A 219 19.51 4.18 1.65
C SER A 219 19.26 4.64 3.09
N SER A 220 18.00 4.64 3.54
CA SER A 220 17.64 5.08 4.89
C SER A 220 18.02 4.03 5.94
N ALA A 221 19.18 4.21 6.57
CA ALA A 221 19.61 3.38 7.70
C ALA A 221 18.57 3.37 8.83
N LEU A 222 18.01 4.54 9.15
CA LEU A 222 16.97 4.72 10.16
C LEU A 222 15.74 3.87 9.88
N LEU A 223 15.22 3.88 8.64
CA LEU A 223 14.05 3.09 8.29
C LEU A 223 14.33 1.59 8.49
N TRP A 224 15.47 1.09 8.01
CA TRP A 224 15.78 -0.34 8.14
C TRP A 224 16.03 -0.78 9.57
N GLU A 225 16.71 0.04 10.38
CA GLU A 225 16.87 -0.18 11.81
C GLU A 225 15.51 -0.31 12.50
N VAL A 226 14.64 0.68 12.28
CA VAL A 226 13.31 0.73 12.88
C VAL A 226 12.42 -0.42 12.42
N LEU A 227 12.41 -0.74 11.12
CA LEU A 227 11.53 -1.76 10.57
C LEU A 227 11.99 -3.17 10.92
N VAL A 228 13.30 -3.45 10.89
CA VAL A 228 13.83 -4.80 11.11
C VAL A 228 14.03 -5.08 12.60
N GLU A 229 14.78 -4.21 13.30
CA GLU A 229 15.19 -4.46 14.69
C GLU A 229 14.08 -4.11 15.67
N GLU A 230 13.45 -2.95 15.50
CA GLU A 230 12.44 -2.53 16.48
C GLU A 230 11.00 -2.95 16.09
N GLY A 231 10.77 -3.25 14.81
CA GLY A 231 9.45 -3.55 14.26
C GLY A 231 9.23 -5.04 14.13
N LEU A 232 9.89 -5.65 13.16
CA LEU A 232 9.73 -7.07 12.85
C LEU A 232 10.23 -7.94 13.99
N GLN A 233 11.44 -7.72 14.51
CA GLN A 233 11.96 -8.55 15.59
C GLN A 233 11.09 -8.44 16.85
N GLY A 234 10.70 -7.22 17.27
CA GLY A 234 9.76 -7.01 18.37
C GLY A 234 8.44 -7.77 18.16
N ALA A 235 7.85 -7.65 16.97
CA ALA A 235 6.63 -8.39 16.64
C ALA A 235 6.83 -9.92 16.68
N VAL A 236 7.98 -10.46 16.27
CA VAL A 236 8.29 -11.91 16.35
C VAL A 236 8.50 -12.39 17.79
N GLU A 237 9.04 -11.53 18.64
CA GLU A 237 9.20 -11.78 20.08
C GLU A 237 7.84 -11.77 20.77
N ASP A 238 7.05 -10.71 20.57
CA ASP A 238 5.68 -10.56 21.09
C ASP A 238 4.77 -11.68 20.60
N TYR A 239 4.83 -12.03 19.30
CA TYR A 239 4.09 -13.15 18.75
C TYR A 239 4.41 -14.46 19.49
N GLY A 240 5.67 -14.68 19.85
CA GLY A 240 6.06 -15.85 20.64
C GLY A 240 5.52 -15.84 22.08
N ALA A 241 5.34 -14.66 22.67
CA ALA A 241 4.86 -14.49 24.04
C ALA A 241 3.32 -14.54 24.16
N SER A 242 2.61 -13.95 23.20
CA SER A 242 1.13 -13.87 23.20
C SER A 242 0.42 -15.21 22.96
N PHE A 243 1.13 -16.23 22.45
CA PHE A 243 0.56 -17.55 22.19
C PHE A 243 0.04 -18.32 23.41
N VAL A 244 0.33 -17.83 24.62
CA VAL A 244 -0.08 -18.49 25.87
C VAL A 244 -1.51 -18.08 26.28
N ILE A 245 -2.16 -17.14 25.60
CA ILE A 245 -3.38 -16.49 26.12
C ILE A 245 -4.57 -16.60 25.14
N ASN A 246 -5.52 -17.48 25.53
CA ASN A 246 -6.96 -17.58 25.23
C ASN A 246 -7.46 -17.69 23.77
N GLU A 247 -8.16 -18.80 23.50
CA GLU A 247 -8.83 -19.13 22.22
C GLU A 247 -10.15 -18.37 22.00
N ASP A 248 -10.60 -17.57 22.96
CA ASP A 248 -11.95 -16.98 22.98
C ASP A 248 -12.02 -15.50 22.58
N ASP A 249 -10.89 -14.84 22.26
CA ASP A 249 -10.88 -13.42 21.88
C ASP A 249 -10.90 -13.26 20.35
N GLU A 250 -12.06 -13.54 19.74
CA GLU A 250 -12.34 -13.23 18.31
C GLU A 250 -12.54 -11.71 18.07
N GLY A 251 -12.19 -10.86 19.04
CA GLY A 251 -12.41 -9.42 19.03
C GLY A 251 -11.28 -8.61 18.38
N GLU A 252 -11.52 -8.19 17.14
CA GLU A 252 -10.81 -7.14 16.38
C GLU A 252 -9.29 -7.33 16.09
N GLU A 253 -9.05 -8.06 14.99
CA GLU A 253 -7.82 -8.24 14.21
C GLU A 253 -7.20 -6.95 13.64
N SER A 254 -6.83 -5.93 14.42
CA SER A 254 -6.28 -4.70 13.80
C SER A 254 -4.91 -4.25 14.27
N SER A 255 -4.36 -4.83 15.34
CA SER A 255 -3.10 -4.31 15.91
C SER A 255 -2.13 -5.34 16.49
N GLY A 256 -2.47 -6.63 16.41
CA GLY A 256 -1.61 -7.72 16.88
C GLY A 256 -0.27 -7.85 16.13
N PRO A 257 0.70 -8.57 16.71
CA PRO A 257 2.02 -8.81 16.09
C PRO A 257 1.92 -9.49 14.71
N GLU A 258 0.86 -10.29 14.47
CA GLU A 258 0.57 -10.86 13.16
C GLU A 258 0.41 -9.80 12.06
N HIS A 259 -0.36 -8.72 12.32
CA HIS A 259 -0.56 -7.64 11.36
C HIS A 259 0.75 -6.92 11.03
N ILE A 260 1.63 -6.74 12.03
CA ILE A 260 2.95 -6.13 11.80
C ILE A 260 3.81 -7.03 10.92
N ILE A 261 3.88 -8.34 11.22
CA ILE A 261 4.64 -9.30 10.42
C ILE A 261 4.10 -9.34 8.98
N ARG A 262 2.77 -9.38 8.83
CA ARG A 262 2.09 -9.38 7.54
C ARG A 262 2.36 -8.10 6.75
N ALA A 263 2.15 -6.93 7.34
CA ALA A 263 2.37 -5.63 6.70
C ALA A 263 3.84 -5.45 6.29
N PHE A 264 4.78 -5.82 7.17
CA PHE A 264 6.20 -5.83 6.86
C PHE A 264 6.51 -6.73 5.67
N ALA A 265 5.98 -7.94 5.67
CA ALA A 265 6.31 -8.90 4.64
C ALA A 265 5.69 -8.48 3.29
N MET A 266 4.46 -7.95 3.27
CA MET A 266 3.84 -7.35 2.08
C MET A 266 4.61 -6.11 1.58
N PHE A 267 5.08 -5.25 2.49
CA PHE A 267 5.94 -4.13 2.17
C PHE A 267 7.25 -4.61 1.54
N ALA A 268 7.95 -5.56 2.15
CA ALA A 268 9.21 -6.11 1.64
C ALA A 268 9.05 -6.71 0.25
N HIS A 269 7.96 -7.47 0.01
CA HIS A 269 7.66 -8.00 -1.32
C HIS A 269 7.44 -6.90 -2.35
N THR A 270 6.61 -5.90 -2.02
CA THR A 270 6.32 -4.79 -2.93
C THR A 270 7.57 -3.94 -3.19
N PHE A 271 8.36 -3.71 -2.16
CA PHE A 271 9.66 -3.04 -2.23
C PHE A 271 10.57 -3.78 -3.22
N ILE A 272 10.81 -5.07 -3.01
CA ILE A 272 11.59 -5.94 -3.90
C ILE A 272 11.05 -5.92 -5.34
N ALA A 273 9.73 -6.03 -5.49
CA ALA A 273 9.06 -6.08 -6.78
C ALA A 273 9.16 -4.75 -7.54
N THR A 274 9.21 -3.62 -6.83
CA THR A 274 9.32 -2.28 -7.41
C THR A 274 10.74 -1.99 -7.90
N PHE A 275 11.77 -2.59 -7.30
CA PHE A 275 13.12 -2.43 -7.84
C PHE A 275 13.29 -3.20 -9.15
N THR A 276 13.60 -2.44 -10.20
CA THR A 276 14.21 -3.00 -11.40
C THR A 276 15.57 -3.62 -11.06
N ASP A 277 16.05 -4.67 -11.77
CA ASP A 277 17.38 -5.25 -11.46
C ASP A 277 18.52 -4.22 -11.59
N SER A 278 18.28 -3.11 -12.32
CA SER A 278 19.24 -2.02 -12.42
C SER A 278 19.40 -1.25 -11.11
N VAL A 279 18.30 -1.08 -10.38
CA VAL A 279 18.30 -0.43 -9.06
C VAL A 279 18.65 -1.47 -7.99
N ARG A 280 18.24 -2.75 -8.10
CA ARG A 280 18.76 -3.84 -7.22
C ARG A 280 20.28 -4.00 -7.27
N ARG A 281 20.89 -3.71 -8.43
CA ARG A 281 22.36 -3.75 -8.60
C ARG A 281 23.07 -2.52 -8.04
N LYS A 282 22.41 -1.36 -8.02
CA LYS A 282 22.95 -0.08 -7.52
C LYS A 282 22.66 0.16 -6.04
N LEU A 283 21.48 -0.20 -5.55
CA LEU A 283 21.28 -0.51 -4.14
C LEU A 283 22.41 -1.45 -3.80
N ALA A 284 23.27 -1.02 -2.88
CA ALA A 284 24.43 -1.80 -2.54
C ALA A 284 23.95 -3.22 -2.26
N SER A 285 24.48 -4.19 -3.02
CA SER A 285 24.12 -5.60 -2.83
C SER A 285 24.22 -6.01 -1.35
N SER A 286 25.01 -5.27 -0.55
CA SER A 286 25.06 -5.33 0.90
C SER A 286 23.75 -5.01 1.62
N VAL A 287 22.95 -3.99 1.24
CA VAL A 287 21.69 -3.66 1.92
C VAL A 287 20.65 -4.75 1.65
N LEU A 288 20.39 -5.07 0.38
CA LEU A 288 19.45 -6.16 0.05
C LEU A 288 19.92 -7.50 0.59
N ALA A 289 21.22 -7.79 0.63
CA ALA A 289 21.72 -9.03 1.24
C ALA A 289 21.68 -9.00 2.77
N SER A 290 21.95 -7.86 3.42
CA SER A 290 21.91 -7.74 4.87
C SER A 290 20.48 -7.78 5.37
N CYS A 291 19.62 -6.89 4.87
CA CYS A 291 18.20 -6.86 5.16
C CYS A 291 17.54 -8.17 4.73
N GLY A 292 17.83 -8.68 3.53
CA GLY A 292 17.23 -9.91 3.03
C GLY A 292 17.59 -11.14 3.88
N ARG A 293 18.83 -11.25 4.36
CA ARG A 293 19.21 -12.32 5.31
C ARG A 293 18.51 -12.14 6.65
N ARG A 294 18.52 -10.94 7.23
CA ARG A 294 17.84 -10.69 8.52
C ARG A 294 16.34 -10.98 8.44
N ILE A 295 15.68 -10.52 7.39
CA ILE A 295 14.26 -10.80 7.13
C ILE A 295 14.05 -12.30 6.99
N HIS A 296 14.86 -12.98 6.19
CA HIS A 296 14.77 -14.44 6.06
C HIS A 296 14.90 -15.15 7.40
N ASP A 297 15.86 -14.76 8.24
CA ASP A 297 16.13 -15.41 9.53
C ASP A 297 15.01 -15.12 10.54
N LEU A 298 14.45 -13.91 10.54
CA LEU A 298 13.28 -13.56 11.35
C LEU A 298 12.02 -14.34 10.90
N LEU A 299 11.75 -14.40 9.60
CA LEU A 299 10.63 -15.17 9.06
C LEU A 299 10.82 -16.67 9.33
N LEU A 300 12.05 -17.18 9.28
CA LEU A 300 12.35 -18.56 9.67
C LEU A 300 12.03 -18.81 11.14
N ASN A 301 12.41 -17.89 12.03
CA ASN A 301 12.09 -18.02 13.46
C ASN A 301 10.58 -18.04 13.69
N VAL A 302 9.81 -17.23 12.97
CA VAL A 302 8.33 -17.28 13.00
C VAL A 302 7.82 -18.66 12.59
N LEU A 303 8.30 -19.20 11.46
CA LEU A 303 7.85 -20.49 10.96
C LEU A 303 8.22 -21.65 11.87
N LEU A 304 9.40 -21.60 12.49
CA LEU A 304 9.83 -22.59 13.47
C LEU A 304 8.91 -22.56 14.70
N LYS A 305 8.61 -21.37 15.24
CA LYS A 305 7.66 -21.21 16.34
C LYS A 305 6.24 -21.69 15.97
N CYS A 306 5.79 -21.46 14.74
CA CYS A 306 4.46 -21.89 14.29
C CYS A 306 4.37 -23.40 14.04
N LYS A 307 5.47 -24.06 13.65
CA LYS A 307 5.49 -25.50 13.38
C LYS A 307 5.19 -26.33 14.63
N ASP A 308 5.68 -25.88 15.78
CA ASP A 308 5.50 -26.58 17.05
C ASP A 308 4.19 -26.16 17.75
N ASN A 309 3.32 -25.42 17.06
CA ASN A 309 2.10 -24.85 17.62
C ASN A 309 0.91 -25.83 17.53
N PRO A 310 0.15 -26.03 18.63
CA PRO A 310 -1.03 -26.90 18.60
C PRO A 310 -2.14 -26.39 17.66
N ASN A 311 -2.18 -25.08 17.38
CA ASN A 311 -3.12 -24.43 16.46
C ASN A 311 -2.53 -24.24 15.04
N GLN A 312 -1.58 -25.09 14.64
CA GLN A 312 -0.92 -25.01 13.32
C GLN A 312 -1.90 -24.88 12.15
N ALA A 313 -3.05 -25.54 12.19
CA ALA A 313 -4.06 -25.45 11.14
C ALA A 313 -4.63 -24.04 10.95
N LYS A 314 -4.84 -23.29 12.03
CA LYS A 314 -5.28 -21.87 11.96
C LYS A 314 -4.17 -20.97 11.41
N LEU A 315 -2.91 -21.32 11.71
CA LEU A 315 -1.72 -20.56 11.29
C LEU A 315 -1.19 -20.96 9.91
N GLU A 316 -1.80 -21.93 9.24
CA GLU A 316 -1.29 -22.44 7.97
C GLU A 316 -1.22 -21.33 6.93
N THR A 317 -2.29 -20.55 6.77
CA THR A 317 -2.33 -19.40 5.85
C THR A 317 -1.23 -18.37 6.15
N PHE A 318 -1.05 -18.02 7.43
CA PHE A 318 -0.01 -17.10 7.86
C PHE A 318 1.40 -17.64 7.56
N CYS A 319 1.67 -18.91 7.89
CA CYS A 319 2.94 -19.58 7.58
C CYS A 319 3.22 -19.62 6.09
N LEU A 320 2.20 -19.87 5.27
CA LEU A 320 2.30 -19.88 3.82
C LEU A 320 2.68 -18.49 3.26
N ILE A 321 2.07 -17.43 3.79
CA ILE A 321 2.41 -16.03 3.46
C ILE A 321 3.87 -15.75 3.83
N VAL A 322 4.26 -16.01 5.08
CA VAL A 322 5.61 -15.81 5.61
C VAL A 322 6.65 -16.58 4.78
N ALA A 323 6.39 -17.85 4.45
CA ALA A 323 7.30 -18.67 3.64
C ALA A 323 7.44 -18.16 2.20
N GLY A 324 6.32 -17.79 1.54
CA GLY A 324 6.35 -17.21 0.19
C GLY A 324 7.14 -15.90 0.12
N LEU A 325 7.08 -15.12 1.20
CA LEU A 325 7.80 -13.86 1.35
C LEU A 325 9.29 -14.09 1.61
N ALA A 326 9.65 -15.04 2.48
CA ALA A 326 11.03 -15.46 2.69
C ALA A 326 11.69 -15.89 1.36
N ILE A 327 10.97 -16.61 0.50
CA ILE A 327 11.46 -17.00 -0.83
C ILE A 327 11.61 -15.79 -1.73
N SER A 328 10.62 -14.91 -1.77
CA SER A 328 10.69 -13.69 -2.59
C SER A 328 11.92 -12.86 -2.23
N VAL A 329 12.20 -12.74 -0.93
CA VAL A 329 13.39 -12.08 -0.39
C VAL A 329 14.66 -12.80 -0.83
N VAL A 330 14.77 -14.12 -0.65
CA VAL A 330 15.95 -14.90 -1.09
C VAL A 330 16.17 -14.80 -2.60
N GLN A 331 15.10 -14.83 -3.40
CA GLN A 331 15.20 -14.72 -4.85
C GLN A 331 15.68 -13.34 -5.30
N ALA A 332 15.32 -12.29 -4.56
CA ALA A 332 15.77 -10.92 -4.80
C ALA A 332 17.24 -10.68 -4.47
N VAL A 333 17.81 -11.45 -3.54
CA VAL A 333 19.24 -11.39 -3.21
C VAL A 333 20.07 -11.96 -4.37
N PRO A 334 21.17 -11.30 -4.79
CA PRO A 334 22.06 -11.83 -5.82
C PRO A 334 22.51 -13.26 -5.49
N GLU A 335 22.56 -14.14 -6.50
CA GLU A 335 22.80 -15.58 -6.31
C GLU A 335 24.01 -15.90 -5.40
N ARG A 336 25.12 -15.18 -5.60
CA ARG A 336 26.35 -15.30 -4.79
C ARG A 336 26.20 -14.96 -3.30
N GLN A 337 25.13 -14.26 -2.92
CA GLN A 337 24.84 -13.79 -1.57
C GLN A 337 23.61 -14.47 -0.96
N ARG A 338 22.91 -15.31 -1.72
CA ARG A 338 21.77 -16.09 -1.21
C ARG A 338 22.24 -17.04 -0.11
N PRO A 339 21.40 -17.30 0.91
CA PRO A 339 21.67 -18.38 1.85
C PRO A 339 21.95 -19.69 1.10
N ARG A 340 23.05 -20.38 1.42
CA ARG A 340 23.45 -21.62 0.72
C ARG A 340 22.40 -22.72 0.84
N ARG A 341 21.58 -22.67 1.89
CA ARG A 341 20.46 -23.58 2.14
C ARG A 341 19.29 -22.75 2.62
N ILE A 342 18.17 -22.84 1.92
CA ILE A 342 16.88 -22.37 2.44
C ILE A 342 16.37 -23.46 3.38
N HIS A 343 15.85 -23.06 4.54
CA HIS A 343 15.40 -24.03 5.53
C HIS A 343 14.31 -24.96 4.96
N PRO A 344 14.34 -26.28 5.26
CA PRO A 344 13.38 -27.23 4.71
C PRO A 344 11.92 -26.87 5.00
N VAL A 345 11.62 -26.21 6.12
CA VAL A 345 10.25 -25.75 6.46
C VAL A 345 9.77 -24.67 5.50
N ILE A 346 10.61 -23.67 5.18
CA ILE A 346 10.27 -22.66 4.17
C ILE A 346 10.04 -23.35 2.83
N MET A 347 10.90 -24.30 2.45
CA MET A 347 10.74 -25.06 1.21
C MET A 347 9.50 -25.96 1.21
N ALA A 348 9.14 -26.59 2.33
CA ALA A 348 7.95 -27.43 2.43
C ALA A 348 6.68 -26.59 2.25
N TYR A 349 6.55 -25.48 2.97
CA TYR A 349 5.44 -24.53 2.80
C TYR A 349 5.40 -23.94 1.39
N ALA A 350 6.57 -23.62 0.83
CA ALA A 350 6.66 -23.19 -0.56
C ALA A 350 6.13 -24.24 -1.55
N LEU A 351 6.58 -25.49 -1.37
CA LEU A 351 6.29 -26.58 -2.28
C LEU A 351 4.84 -27.03 -2.18
N GLN A 352 4.23 -26.97 -0.98
CA GLN A 352 2.79 -27.19 -0.79
C GLN A 352 1.97 -26.18 -1.59
N ASN A 353 2.34 -24.90 -1.59
CA ASN A 353 1.71 -23.88 -2.43
C ASN A 353 2.05 -23.97 -3.93
N GLN A 354 3.17 -24.60 -4.29
CA GLN A 354 3.63 -24.64 -5.68
C GLN A 354 2.91 -25.68 -6.55
N ARG A 355 2.13 -26.60 -5.99
CA ARG A 355 1.65 -27.78 -6.74
C ARG A 355 0.38 -27.58 -7.56
N SER A 356 -0.41 -26.53 -7.35
CA SER A 356 -1.63 -26.28 -8.17
C SER A 356 -1.89 -24.82 -8.54
N ALA A 357 -1.39 -23.86 -7.75
CA ALA A 357 -1.68 -22.43 -7.95
C ALA A 357 -0.51 -21.63 -8.53
N ARG A 358 0.71 -22.18 -8.60
CA ARG A 358 1.93 -21.40 -8.87
C ARG A 358 1.82 -20.58 -10.16
N GLU A 359 1.40 -21.20 -11.24
CA GLU A 359 1.28 -20.59 -12.56
C GLU A 359 0.25 -19.45 -12.54
N PHE A 360 -0.86 -19.64 -11.83
CA PHE A 360 -1.89 -18.62 -11.64
C PHE A 360 -1.37 -17.46 -10.79
N VAL A 361 -0.66 -17.73 -9.70
CA VAL A 361 -0.03 -16.72 -8.85
C VAL A 361 1.00 -15.90 -9.62
N GLU A 362 1.84 -16.56 -10.43
CA GLU A 362 2.85 -15.88 -11.24
C GLU A 362 2.23 -14.94 -12.27
N VAL A 363 1.18 -15.38 -12.98
CA VAL A 363 0.45 -14.54 -13.94
C VAL A 363 -0.30 -13.42 -13.23
N PHE A 364 -1.03 -13.70 -12.14
CA PHE A 364 -1.73 -12.68 -11.37
C PHE A 364 -0.77 -11.60 -10.85
N GLY A 365 0.35 -12.01 -10.26
CA GLY A 365 1.39 -11.10 -9.79
C GLY A 365 1.99 -10.30 -10.95
N SER A 366 2.19 -10.91 -12.11
CA SER A 366 2.69 -10.23 -13.32
C SER A 366 1.72 -9.19 -13.85
N LEU A 367 0.43 -9.54 -13.95
CA LEU A 367 -0.62 -8.61 -14.34
C LEU A 367 -0.75 -7.46 -13.35
N SER A 368 -0.77 -7.76 -12.06
CA SER A 368 -0.85 -6.76 -10.97
C SER A 368 0.33 -5.80 -11.01
N ARG A 369 1.55 -6.31 -11.27
CA ARG A 369 2.73 -5.44 -11.47
C ARG A 369 2.62 -4.60 -12.73
N LEU A 370 2.20 -5.18 -13.85
CA LEU A 370 2.09 -4.45 -15.13
C LEU A 370 1.01 -3.35 -15.07
N THR A 371 -0.08 -3.58 -14.33
CA THR A 371 -1.12 -2.56 -14.12
C THR A 371 -0.68 -1.50 -13.11
N ALA A 372 0.06 -1.87 -12.06
CA ALA A 372 0.58 -0.93 -11.08
C ALA A 372 1.71 -0.05 -11.63
N VAL A 373 2.72 -0.65 -12.28
CA VAL A 373 3.94 0.03 -12.71
C VAL A 373 3.65 1.02 -13.84
N ALA A 374 3.93 2.29 -13.56
CA ALA A 374 3.71 3.41 -14.46
C ALA A 374 4.89 3.60 -15.44
N GLN A 375 5.30 2.57 -16.17
CA GLN A 375 6.46 2.61 -17.08
C GLN A 375 6.11 2.11 -18.48
N CYS A 376 6.84 2.57 -19.48
CA CYS A 376 6.81 2.01 -20.82
C CYS A 376 7.21 0.51 -20.82
N CYS A 377 6.38 -0.33 -21.44
CA CYS A 377 6.59 -1.77 -21.61
C CYS A 377 7.52 -2.12 -22.79
N ASN A 378 8.15 -1.15 -23.45
CA ASN A 378 9.11 -1.44 -24.50
C ASN A 378 10.49 -1.74 -23.92
N ALA A 379 11.09 -2.84 -24.39
CA ALA A 379 12.50 -3.14 -24.18
C ALA A 379 13.37 -1.91 -24.48
N GLY A 380 14.19 -1.48 -23.53
CA GLY A 380 15.10 -0.35 -23.70
C GLY A 380 14.59 0.96 -23.11
N CYS A 381 13.27 1.09 -22.89
CA CYS A 381 12.68 2.37 -22.56
C CYS A 381 12.56 2.58 -21.04
N MET A 382 13.19 3.65 -20.56
CA MET A 382 13.16 4.04 -19.14
C MET A 382 12.07 5.07 -18.83
N GLU A 383 11.23 5.42 -19.82
CA GLU A 383 10.18 6.41 -19.62
C GLU A 383 9.14 5.90 -18.64
N THR A 384 9.01 6.61 -17.53
CA THR A 384 7.95 6.45 -16.53
C THR A 384 6.86 7.50 -16.76
N SER A 385 5.75 7.39 -16.06
CA SER A 385 4.74 8.45 -16.01
C SER A 385 5.29 9.75 -15.42
N GLU A 386 6.36 9.68 -14.61
CA GLU A 386 7.00 10.85 -14.01
C GLU A 386 8.02 11.50 -14.96
N SER A 387 8.84 10.69 -15.66
CA SER A 387 9.89 11.22 -16.53
C SER A 387 9.37 11.63 -17.90
N SER A 388 8.27 11.03 -18.36
CA SER A 388 7.81 11.23 -19.73
C SER A 388 7.10 12.55 -19.89
N ALA A 389 7.60 13.40 -20.79
CA ALA A 389 6.91 14.61 -21.21
C ALA A 389 5.52 14.33 -21.82
N GLN A 390 5.30 13.10 -22.31
CA GLN A 390 4.02 12.65 -22.85
C GLN A 390 3.37 11.61 -21.94
N LYS A 391 2.04 11.62 -21.90
CA LYS A 391 1.30 10.58 -21.19
C LYS A 391 1.53 9.22 -21.86
N LEU A 392 1.87 8.21 -21.07
CA LEU A 392 1.99 6.83 -21.55
C LEU A 392 0.63 6.36 -22.12
N ARG A 393 0.66 5.73 -23.29
CA ARG A 393 -0.52 5.24 -24.00
C ARG A 393 -0.73 3.77 -23.71
N TYR A 394 -1.95 3.40 -23.33
CA TYR A 394 -2.33 2.00 -23.16
C TYR A 394 -2.48 1.30 -24.51
N CYS A 395 -2.18 0.01 -24.55
CA CYS A 395 -2.60 -0.81 -25.67
C CYS A 395 -4.13 -0.85 -25.74
N ALA A 396 -4.69 -0.48 -26.90
CA ALA A 396 -6.13 -0.34 -27.11
C ALA A 396 -6.92 -1.63 -26.83
N ARG A 397 -6.26 -2.79 -26.98
CA ARG A 397 -6.84 -4.12 -26.78
C ARG A 397 -6.77 -4.57 -25.33
N CYS A 398 -5.59 -4.95 -24.84
CA CYS A 398 -5.46 -5.51 -23.49
C CYS A 398 -5.65 -4.50 -22.35
N ARG A 399 -5.42 -3.19 -22.62
CA ARG A 399 -5.47 -2.08 -21.65
C ARG A 399 -4.56 -2.26 -20.42
N VAL A 400 -3.58 -3.15 -20.49
CA VAL A 400 -2.57 -3.37 -19.44
C VAL A 400 -1.23 -2.74 -19.83
N MET A 401 -0.68 -3.12 -20.98
CA MET A 401 0.62 -2.62 -21.43
C MET A 401 0.57 -1.13 -21.79
N ARG A 402 1.61 -0.38 -21.39
CA ARG A 402 1.75 1.07 -21.58
C ARG A 402 2.96 1.42 -22.44
N TYR A 403 2.89 2.45 -23.28
CA TYR A 403 3.98 2.88 -24.14
C TYR A 403 4.10 4.40 -24.21
N CYS A 404 5.31 4.95 -24.12
CA CYS A 404 5.51 6.40 -24.26
C CYS A 404 5.28 6.90 -25.69
N SER A 405 5.38 6.01 -26.69
CA SER A 405 5.21 6.35 -28.10
C SER A 405 4.70 5.17 -28.93
N SER A 406 4.17 5.46 -30.13
CA SER A 406 3.78 4.43 -31.10
C SER A 406 4.98 3.62 -31.62
N SER A 407 6.18 4.21 -31.66
CA SER A 407 7.40 3.48 -32.01
C SER A 407 7.76 2.44 -30.95
N CYS A 408 7.70 2.80 -29.66
CA CYS A 408 7.90 1.85 -28.56
C CYS A 408 6.87 0.71 -28.59
N GLN A 409 5.61 1.01 -28.89
CA GLN A 409 4.58 -0.02 -29.05
C GLN A 409 4.90 -0.97 -30.20
N LYS A 410 5.27 -0.46 -31.38
CA LYS A 410 5.63 -1.28 -32.56
C LYS A 410 6.83 -2.19 -32.28
N THR A 411 7.85 -1.67 -31.59
CA THR A 411 9.03 -2.46 -31.20
C THR A 411 8.65 -3.60 -30.24
N ALA A 412 7.86 -3.30 -29.21
CA ALA A 412 7.39 -4.30 -28.25
C ALA A 412 6.36 -5.29 -28.83
N TRP A 413 5.70 -4.93 -29.94
CA TRP A 413 4.60 -5.71 -30.52
C TRP A 413 4.99 -7.13 -30.89
N ARG A 414 6.24 -7.36 -31.29
CA ARG A 414 6.77 -8.69 -31.64
C ARG A 414 6.53 -9.72 -30.55
N TYR A 415 6.67 -9.32 -29.28
CA TYR A 415 6.44 -10.17 -28.11
C TYR A 415 5.03 -9.97 -27.54
N HIS A 416 4.50 -8.75 -27.57
CA HIS A 416 3.21 -8.44 -26.95
C HIS A 416 2.05 -9.15 -27.66
N LYS A 417 2.09 -9.26 -29.00
CA LYS A 417 0.97 -9.87 -29.74
C LYS A 417 0.59 -11.27 -29.25
N ASN A 418 1.55 -12.05 -28.72
CA ASN A 418 1.33 -13.41 -28.23
C ASN A 418 0.53 -13.41 -26.92
N VAL A 419 0.81 -12.45 -26.01
CA VAL A 419 0.12 -12.35 -24.72
C VAL A 419 -1.11 -11.45 -24.75
N CYS A 420 -1.26 -10.61 -25.78
CA CYS A 420 -2.25 -9.53 -25.79
C CYS A 420 -3.70 -10.03 -25.61
N THR A 421 -4.06 -11.16 -26.25
CA THR A 421 -5.39 -11.75 -26.15
C THR A 421 -5.66 -12.30 -24.75
N ASP A 422 -4.69 -13.00 -24.17
CA ASP A 422 -4.85 -13.61 -22.85
C ASP A 422 -4.90 -12.56 -21.75
N VAL A 423 -4.03 -11.56 -21.84
CA VAL A 423 -4.02 -10.41 -20.94
C VAL A 423 -5.34 -9.63 -21.06
N GLU A 424 -5.88 -9.45 -22.26
CA GLU A 424 -7.22 -8.87 -22.45
C GLU A 424 -8.31 -9.68 -21.74
N ALA A 425 -8.33 -11.00 -21.94
CA ALA A 425 -9.32 -11.88 -21.33
C ALA A 425 -9.25 -11.83 -19.79
N LEU A 426 -8.05 -11.97 -19.22
CA LEU A 426 -7.83 -11.90 -17.78
C LEU A 426 -8.16 -10.51 -17.22
N ASN A 427 -7.70 -9.45 -17.87
CA ASN A 427 -7.91 -8.08 -17.39
C ASN A 427 -9.37 -7.62 -17.47
N THR A 428 -10.14 -8.08 -18.46
CA THR A 428 -11.54 -7.64 -18.64
C THR A 428 -12.56 -8.55 -17.96
N LYS A 429 -12.28 -9.86 -17.85
CA LYS A 429 -13.26 -10.84 -17.33
C LYS A 429 -12.93 -11.38 -15.94
N VAL A 430 -11.65 -11.36 -15.53
CA VAL A 430 -11.20 -11.93 -14.25
C VAL A 430 -10.88 -10.82 -13.24
N MET A 431 -10.00 -9.89 -13.58
CA MET A 431 -9.56 -8.81 -12.67
C MET A 431 -10.73 -8.02 -12.03
N PRO A 432 -11.78 -7.61 -12.77
CA PRO A 432 -12.87 -6.83 -12.17
C PRO A 432 -13.70 -7.60 -11.13
N LYS A 433 -13.68 -8.94 -11.18
CA LYS A 433 -14.38 -9.80 -10.22
C LYS A 433 -13.57 -10.01 -8.94
N ILE A 434 -12.25 -9.84 -9.03
CA ILE A 434 -11.34 -9.94 -7.89
C ILE A 434 -11.28 -8.60 -7.17
N ASP A 435 -11.39 -7.49 -7.92
CA ASP A 435 -11.28 -6.12 -7.42
C ASP A 435 -12.52 -5.62 -6.64
N SER A 436 -13.36 -6.53 -6.13
CA SER A 436 -14.50 -6.23 -5.27
C SER A 436 -14.04 -5.87 -3.85
N ARG A 437 -13.43 -4.68 -3.74
CA ARG A 437 -13.64 -3.63 -2.72
C ARG A 437 -13.42 -3.85 -1.21
N GLU A 438 -13.45 -5.04 -0.62
CA GLU A 438 -13.39 -5.16 0.86
C GLU A 438 -12.11 -5.81 1.40
N ASP A 439 -11.44 -6.65 0.62
CA ASP A 439 -10.48 -7.58 1.23
C ASP A 439 -8.99 -7.27 0.96
N ALA A 440 -8.65 -6.03 0.57
CA ALA A 440 -7.26 -5.69 0.20
C ALA A 440 -6.26 -5.75 1.38
N GLY A 441 -6.77 -5.76 2.62
CA GLY A 441 -5.97 -6.02 3.82
C GLY A 441 -5.72 -7.52 4.03
N ASP A 442 -6.77 -8.35 3.89
CA ASP A 442 -6.74 -9.73 4.37
C ASP A 442 -6.76 -10.86 3.32
N ALA A 443 -7.13 -10.60 2.06
CA ALA A 443 -7.38 -11.66 1.08
C ALA A 443 -6.22 -12.04 0.17
N GLY A 444 -4.94 -11.90 0.57
CA GLY A 444 -3.81 -12.24 -0.31
C GLY A 444 -3.95 -13.63 -0.98
N LEU A 445 -4.39 -14.64 -0.22
CA LEU A 445 -4.61 -15.99 -0.73
C LEU A 445 -6.01 -16.17 -1.37
N GLU A 446 -7.07 -15.63 -0.76
CA GLU A 446 -8.43 -15.74 -1.30
C GLU A 446 -8.59 -15.07 -2.67
N VAL A 447 -7.93 -13.93 -2.86
CA VAL A 447 -7.78 -13.22 -4.14
C VAL A 447 -7.17 -14.13 -5.20
N LEU A 448 -6.14 -14.90 -4.83
CA LEU A 448 -5.44 -15.82 -5.73
C LEU A 448 -6.33 -17.04 -6.06
N VAL A 449 -6.99 -17.62 -5.06
CA VAL A 449 -7.95 -18.73 -5.27
C VAL A 449 -9.10 -18.28 -6.16
N LYS A 450 -9.62 -17.06 -5.95
CA LYS A 450 -10.66 -16.45 -6.78
C LYS A 450 -10.16 -16.18 -8.19
N PHE A 451 -8.93 -15.68 -8.35
CA PHE A 451 -8.30 -15.49 -9.66
C PHE A 451 -8.18 -16.80 -10.42
N GLU A 452 -7.65 -17.85 -9.77
CA GLU A 452 -7.52 -19.17 -10.35
C GLU A 452 -8.89 -19.71 -10.80
N LYS A 453 -9.88 -19.70 -9.92
CA LYS A 453 -11.24 -20.16 -10.21
C LYS A 453 -11.85 -19.44 -11.42
N GLU A 454 -11.72 -18.11 -11.48
CA GLU A 454 -12.26 -17.33 -12.60
C GLU A 454 -11.46 -17.49 -13.90
N ALA A 455 -10.14 -17.66 -13.83
CA ALA A 455 -9.32 -17.94 -15.00
C ALA A 455 -9.62 -19.33 -15.57
N ARG A 456 -9.80 -20.36 -14.73
CA ARG A 456 -10.20 -21.70 -15.17
C ARG A 456 -11.56 -21.70 -15.88
N LYS A 457 -12.52 -20.88 -15.43
CA LYS A 457 -13.81 -20.68 -16.14
C LYS A 457 -13.65 -20.12 -17.56
N LEU A 458 -12.54 -19.47 -17.87
CA LEU A 458 -12.23 -18.97 -19.21
C LEU A 458 -11.40 -19.96 -20.04
N GLY A 459 -11.13 -21.16 -19.52
CA GLY A 459 -10.35 -22.19 -20.20
C GLY A 459 -8.83 -22.07 -20.00
N PHE A 460 -8.35 -21.22 -19.09
CA PHE A 460 -6.93 -21.20 -18.76
C PHE A 460 -6.54 -22.47 -17.99
N THR A 461 -5.68 -23.27 -18.59
CA THR A 461 -5.04 -24.44 -17.96
C THR A 461 -3.75 -24.02 -17.26
N GLU A 462 -3.22 -24.87 -16.38
CA GLU A 462 -1.91 -24.65 -15.74
C GLU A 462 -0.80 -24.49 -16.79
N ASP A 463 -0.78 -25.34 -17.82
CA ASP A 463 0.22 -25.25 -18.90
C ASP A 463 0.14 -23.91 -19.64
N ARG A 464 -1.06 -23.41 -19.94
CA ARG A 464 -1.19 -22.09 -20.59
C ARG A 464 -0.77 -20.96 -19.66
N MET A 465 -1.10 -21.04 -18.37
CA MET A 465 -0.67 -20.03 -17.39
C MET A 465 0.86 -20.04 -17.20
N LYS A 466 1.49 -21.21 -17.25
CA LYS A 466 2.95 -21.37 -17.23
C LYS A 466 3.61 -20.72 -18.44
N GLU A 467 3.06 -20.97 -19.63
CA GLU A 467 3.54 -20.37 -20.87
C GLU A 467 3.35 -18.85 -20.83
N LEU A 468 2.16 -18.38 -20.46
CA LEU A 468 1.83 -16.97 -20.33
C LEU A 468 2.75 -16.26 -19.31
N SER A 469 3.04 -16.89 -18.16
CA SER A 469 4.02 -16.37 -17.19
C SER A 469 5.37 -16.11 -17.86
N LYS A 470 5.91 -17.10 -18.59
CA LYS A 470 7.17 -16.96 -19.34
C LYS A 470 7.10 -15.87 -20.42
N GLU A 471 5.98 -15.74 -21.12
CA GLU A 471 5.79 -14.72 -22.16
C GLU A 471 5.62 -13.30 -21.57
N LEU A 472 5.12 -13.19 -20.33
CA LEU A 472 5.03 -11.93 -19.60
C LEU A 472 6.38 -11.50 -19.00
N MET A 473 7.26 -12.45 -18.70
CA MET A 473 8.57 -12.17 -18.09
C MET A 473 9.40 -11.12 -18.83
N PRO A 474 9.51 -11.09 -20.17
CA PRO A 474 10.16 -10.00 -20.88
C PRO A 474 9.61 -8.63 -20.48
N PHE A 475 8.30 -8.42 -20.33
CA PHE A 475 7.77 -7.11 -19.94
C PHE A 475 8.14 -6.71 -18.51
N LEU A 476 8.44 -7.68 -17.65
CA LEU A 476 8.92 -7.48 -16.28
C LEU A 476 10.45 -7.37 -16.20
N HIS A 477 11.20 -8.15 -16.97
CA HIS A 477 12.67 -8.16 -17.03
C HIS A 477 13.24 -7.08 -17.95
N LEU A 478 12.48 -6.58 -18.91
CA LEU A 478 12.91 -5.49 -19.78
C LEU A 478 12.82 -4.14 -19.07
N GLN A 479 12.04 -4.03 -17.99
CA GLN A 479 12.23 -2.96 -17.00
C GLN A 479 13.62 -3.04 -16.33
N ASN A 480 14.30 -4.20 -16.39
CA ASN A 480 15.51 -4.51 -15.64
C ASN A 480 16.83 -4.45 -16.44
N LEU A 481 16.81 -4.69 -17.75
CA LEU A 481 18.03 -4.90 -18.57
C LEU A 481 18.63 -3.63 -19.18
N CYS A 482 17.91 -2.51 -19.21
CA CYS A 482 18.24 -1.34 -20.05
C CYS A 482 19.31 -0.39 -19.50
N LYS A 483 20.03 -0.79 -18.43
CA LYS A 483 21.21 -0.07 -17.92
C LYS A 483 22.55 -0.75 -18.26
N ARG A 484 22.57 -1.81 -19.07
CA ARG A 484 23.83 -2.19 -19.74
C ARG A 484 24.05 -1.18 -20.85
N GLY A 485 24.70 -0.07 -20.52
CA GLY A 485 25.13 0.90 -21.51
C GLY A 485 25.83 0.18 -22.66
N SER A 486 25.46 0.54 -23.87
CA SER A 486 26.29 0.33 -25.05
C SER A 486 27.62 1.03 -24.79
N VAL A 487 28.58 0.28 -24.26
CA VAL A 487 29.97 0.45 -24.64
C VAL A 487 30.07 -0.25 -26.00
N THR A 488 29.88 0.54 -27.05
CA THR A 488 30.43 0.34 -28.39
C THR A 488 30.92 1.68 -28.85
#